data_AF-A0A1V5TX63-F1
#
_entry.id   AF-A0A1V5TX63-F1
#
_cell.length_a   1.000
_cell.length_b   1.000
_cell.length_c   1.000
_cell.angle_alpha   90.00
_cell.angle_beta   90.00
_cell.angle_gamma   90.00
#
_symmetry.space_group_name_H-M   'P 1'
#
loop_
_entity.id
_entity.type
_entity.pdbx_description
1 polymer ?
#
loop_
_entity_poly.entity_id
_entity_poly.type
_entity_poly.pdbx_seq_one_letter_code
_entity_poly.pdbx_strand_id
1 'polypeptide(L)'
;MKKYILLVILILISFFFYFNQKEDKEIIDLEFSGVGLANPAFVYCIEQGGTSEKIVTDKGENSYCVFSDNSKCWEWDFFRGDCDKGQMFIEILKESEINQFADSDDLVSVHYVGTLLDGTEFDSSVKRGVPFEFKLGAGQVIPGWDQGVLGMRVGEIRKLTLAPELAYGNYEVSPLIPTNSTLIFEIELLDL
;
A
#
# COMPACT_ATOMS: atom_id res chain seq x y z
N MET A 1 -41.40 3.65 59.56
CA MET A 1 -39.95 3.53 59.24
C MET A 1 -39.57 2.16 58.66
N LYS A 2 -39.98 1.01 59.23
CA LYS A 2 -39.61 -0.33 58.71
C LYS A 2 -40.07 -0.65 57.27
N LYS A 3 -41.23 -0.16 56.80
CA LYS A 3 -41.72 -0.41 55.42
C LYS A 3 -40.89 0.27 54.31
N TYR A 4 -40.34 1.45 54.57
CA TYR A 4 -39.51 2.17 53.60
C TYR A 4 -38.11 1.55 53.46
N ILE A 5 -37.57 1.01 54.56
CA ILE A 5 -36.29 0.29 54.56
C ILE A 5 -36.39 -1.00 53.71
N LEU A 6 -37.50 -1.73 53.82
CA LEU A 6 -37.74 -2.93 53.01
C LEU A 6 -37.85 -2.61 51.51
N LEU A 7 -38.48 -1.49 51.14
CA LEU A 7 -38.62 -1.07 49.75
C LEU A 7 -37.26 -0.65 49.13
N VAL A 8 -36.42 0.06 49.89
CA VAL A 8 -35.08 0.47 49.43
C VAL A 8 -34.15 -0.74 49.28
N ILE A 9 -34.24 -1.72 50.19
CA ILE A 9 -33.48 -2.98 50.08
C ILE A 9 -33.92 -3.77 48.83
N LEU A 10 -35.22 -3.85 48.55
CA LEU A 10 -35.72 -4.54 47.35
C LEU A 10 -35.28 -3.87 46.05
N ILE A 11 -35.24 -2.52 46.00
CA ILE A 11 -34.75 -1.76 44.84
C ILE A 11 -33.24 -1.96 44.65
N LEU A 12 -32.45 -1.94 45.73
CA LEU A 12 -31.01 -2.18 45.65
C LEU A 12 -30.67 -3.61 45.24
N ILE A 13 -31.44 -4.61 45.71
CA ILE A 13 -31.29 -6.00 45.28
C ILE A 13 -31.64 -6.14 43.79
N SER A 14 -32.74 -5.55 43.33
CA SER A 14 -33.12 -5.62 41.90
C SER A 14 -32.16 -4.84 40.99
N PHE A 15 -31.57 -3.74 41.47
CA PHE A 15 -30.52 -3.01 40.75
C PHE A 15 -29.18 -3.77 40.72
N PHE A 16 -28.83 -4.46 41.82
CA PHE A 16 -27.67 -5.35 41.88
C PHE A 16 -27.82 -6.57 40.97
N PHE A 17 -29.03 -7.16 40.88
CA PHE A 17 -29.31 -8.22 39.90
C PHE A 17 -29.29 -7.71 38.46
N TYR A 18 -29.80 -6.50 38.19
CA TYR A 18 -29.74 -5.88 36.85
C TYR A 18 -28.30 -5.61 36.39
N PHE A 19 -27.42 -5.17 37.29
CA PHE A 19 -26.00 -4.97 36.96
C PHE A 19 -25.21 -6.27 36.78
N ASN A 20 -25.59 -7.35 37.47
CA ASN A 20 -24.93 -8.67 37.35
C ASN A 20 -25.41 -9.51 36.16
N GLN A 21 -26.22 -8.97 35.24
CA GLN A 21 -26.72 -9.72 34.08
C GLN A 21 -25.99 -9.39 32.76
N LYS A 22 -24.84 -8.71 32.79
CA LYS A 22 -24.09 -8.31 31.58
C LYS A 22 -22.74 -9.00 31.37
N GLU A 23 -22.42 -10.02 32.15
CA GLU A 23 -21.26 -10.87 31.89
C GLU A 23 -21.73 -12.31 31.98
N ASP A 24 -22.01 -12.89 30.82
CA ASP A 24 -22.00 -14.33 30.51
C ASP A 24 -22.54 -14.48 29.08
N LYS A 25 -21.82 -13.91 28.11
CA LYS A 25 -21.83 -14.51 26.78
C LYS A 25 -20.84 -15.65 26.85
N GLU A 26 -21.38 -16.85 26.97
CA GLU A 26 -20.69 -18.09 26.69
C GLU A 26 -20.00 -17.93 25.32
N ILE A 27 -18.70 -17.63 25.33
CA ILE A 27 -17.88 -17.77 24.14
C ILE A 27 -17.76 -19.27 23.97
N ILE A 28 -18.60 -19.81 23.10
CA ILE A 28 -18.36 -21.13 22.53
C ILE A 28 -16.99 -21.01 21.86
N ASP A 29 -15.98 -21.58 22.51
CA ASP A 29 -14.67 -21.83 21.91
C ASP A 29 -14.89 -22.92 20.86
N LEU A 30 -15.50 -22.51 19.74
CA LEU A 30 -15.43 -23.25 18.51
C LEU A 30 -13.96 -23.22 18.14
N GLU A 31 -13.25 -24.31 18.38
CA GLU A 31 -12.12 -24.72 17.57
C GLU A 31 -12.60 -24.72 16.10
N PHE A 32 -12.59 -23.53 15.50
CA PHE A 32 -12.83 -23.33 14.09
C PHE A 32 -11.58 -23.88 13.41
N SER A 33 -11.63 -25.16 13.08
CA SER A 33 -10.71 -25.78 12.12
C SER A 33 -10.66 -24.85 10.90
N GLY A 34 -9.53 -24.14 10.77
CA GLY A 34 -9.37 -22.99 9.90
C GLY A 34 -9.65 -23.27 8.43
N VAL A 35 -10.88 -23.01 8.01
CA VAL A 35 -11.14 -22.58 6.64
C VAL A 35 -10.78 -21.10 6.62
N GLY A 36 -9.51 -20.80 6.31
CA GLY A 36 -9.07 -19.42 6.13
C GLY A 36 -9.95 -18.75 5.09
N LEU A 37 -10.66 -17.68 5.47
CA LEU A 37 -11.37 -16.85 4.51
C LEU A 37 -10.33 -16.31 3.53
N ALA A 38 -10.50 -16.60 2.25
CA ALA A 38 -9.61 -16.10 1.23
C ALA A 38 -9.61 -14.56 1.24
N ASN A 39 -8.44 -13.94 1.07
CA ASN A 39 -8.33 -12.48 0.93
C ASN A 39 -9.22 -12.02 -0.24
N PRO A 40 -10.25 -11.18 -0.02
CA PRO A 40 -11.17 -10.78 -1.08
C PRO A 40 -10.47 -10.05 -2.24
N ALA A 41 -9.42 -9.28 -1.95
CA ALA A 41 -8.66 -8.59 -2.99
C ALA A 41 -7.88 -9.57 -3.89
N PHE A 42 -7.30 -10.61 -3.29
CA PHE A 42 -6.66 -11.71 -4.03
C PHE A 42 -7.68 -12.44 -4.91
N VAL A 43 -8.83 -12.85 -4.34
CA VAL A 43 -9.89 -13.57 -5.09
C VAL A 43 -10.34 -12.71 -6.27
N TYR A 44 -10.61 -11.43 -6.03
CA TYR A 44 -11.00 -10.48 -7.07
C TYR A 44 -9.96 -10.37 -8.19
N CYS A 45 -8.67 -10.26 -7.85
CA CYS A 45 -7.60 -10.24 -8.85
C CYS A 45 -7.65 -11.47 -9.79
N ILE A 46 -7.79 -12.67 -9.20
CA ILE A 46 -7.86 -13.92 -9.97
C ILE A 46 -9.15 -14.00 -10.81
N GLU A 47 -10.29 -13.56 -10.27
CA GLU A 47 -11.56 -13.52 -11.00
C GLU A 47 -11.53 -12.58 -12.22
N GLN A 48 -10.75 -11.50 -12.14
CA GLN A 48 -10.51 -10.59 -13.27
C GLN A 48 -9.41 -11.10 -14.23
N GLY A 49 -8.91 -12.32 -14.02
CA GLY A 49 -7.90 -12.95 -14.88
C GLY A 49 -6.47 -12.47 -14.66
N GLY A 50 -6.20 -11.81 -13.53
CA GLY A 50 -4.85 -11.47 -13.08
C GLY A 50 -4.18 -12.60 -12.30
N THR A 51 -2.93 -12.35 -11.90
CA THR A 51 -2.16 -13.20 -10.98
C THR A 51 -1.65 -12.38 -9.81
N SER A 52 -1.50 -12.99 -8.63
CA SER A 52 -0.95 -12.31 -7.46
C SER A 52 0.58 -12.43 -7.42
N GLU A 53 1.27 -11.30 -7.24
CA GLU A 53 2.71 -11.23 -7.00
C GLU A 53 2.95 -10.60 -5.62
N LYS A 54 3.53 -11.37 -4.71
CA LYS A 54 3.84 -10.87 -3.36
C LYS A 54 5.00 -9.88 -3.39
N ILE A 55 4.86 -8.81 -2.62
CA ILE A 55 5.89 -7.82 -2.34
C ILE A 55 6.57 -8.23 -1.03
N VAL A 56 7.88 -8.44 -1.08
CA VAL A 56 8.67 -8.78 0.10
C VAL A 56 9.00 -7.51 0.85
N THR A 57 8.57 -7.43 2.11
CA THR A 57 8.88 -6.33 3.03
C THR A 57 9.16 -6.90 4.43
N ASP A 58 9.76 -6.12 5.31
CA ASP A 58 10.10 -6.56 6.67
C ASP A 58 8.90 -6.45 7.64
N LYS A 59 7.89 -5.62 7.32
CA LYS A 59 6.75 -5.27 8.20
C LYS A 59 5.40 -5.83 7.74
N GLY A 60 5.32 -6.55 6.61
CA GLY A 60 4.09 -7.21 6.17
C GLY A 60 4.14 -7.86 4.79
N GLU A 61 3.03 -8.47 4.37
CA GLU A 61 2.85 -8.95 2.99
C GLU A 61 1.91 -7.98 2.25
N ASN A 62 2.45 -7.22 1.31
CA ASN A 62 1.67 -6.55 0.27
C ASN A 62 1.72 -7.39 -1.01
N SER A 63 0.79 -7.17 -1.93
CA SER A 63 0.71 -7.94 -3.18
C SER A 63 0.20 -7.06 -4.32
N TYR A 64 0.78 -7.29 -5.49
CA TYR A 64 0.26 -6.79 -6.75
C TYR A 64 -0.71 -7.78 -7.37
N CYS A 65 -1.81 -7.28 -7.91
CA CYS A 65 -2.47 -7.92 -9.03
C CYS A 65 -1.71 -7.60 -10.31
N VAL A 66 -1.27 -8.63 -11.03
CA VAL A 66 -0.53 -8.53 -12.29
C VAL A 66 -1.43 -8.96 -13.43
N PHE A 67 -1.55 -8.12 -14.45
CA PHE A 67 -2.42 -8.36 -15.60
C PHE A 67 -1.65 -8.95 -16.78
N SER A 68 -2.39 -9.38 -17.80
CA SER A 68 -1.83 -10.02 -19.01
C SER A 68 -0.86 -9.15 -19.83
N ASP A 69 -0.89 -7.83 -19.66
CA ASP A 69 0.03 -6.88 -20.30
C ASP A 69 1.23 -6.51 -19.40
N ASN A 70 1.38 -7.22 -18.27
CA ASN A 70 2.36 -6.98 -17.21
C ASN A 70 2.17 -5.66 -16.44
N SER A 71 1.06 -4.95 -16.67
CA SER A 71 0.71 -3.86 -15.75
C SER A 71 0.37 -4.44 -14.38
N LYS A 72 0.58 -3.63 -13.35
CA LYS A 72 0.42 -4.00 -11.94
C LYS A 72 -0.46 -2.99 -11.23
N CYS A 73 -1.28 -3.49 -10.31
CA CYS A 73 -2.01 -2.71 -9.32
C CYS A 73 -1.77 -3.31 -7.95
N TRP A 74 -1.67 -2.53 -6.88
CA TRP A 74 -1.84 -3.13 -5.55
C TRP A 74 -3.21 -3.81 -5.47
N GLU A 75 -3.28 -5.02 -4.92
CA GLU A 75 -4.51 -5.83 -4.93
C GLU A 75 -5.70 -5.09 -4.30
N TRP A 76 -5.47 -4.38 -3.19
CA TRP A 76 -6.50 -3.61 -2.50
C TRP A 76 -6.95 -2.37 -3.27
N ASP A 77 -6.07 -1.76 -4.05
CA ASP A 77 -6.42 -0.60 -4.90
C ASP A 77 -7.24 -1.07 -6.09
N PHE A 78 -6.84 -2.18 -6.72
CA PHE A 78 -7.64 -2.80 -7.78
C PHE A 78 -9.02 -3.23 -7.28
N PHE A 79 -9.09 -3.86 -6.10
CA PHE A 79 -10.36 -4.29 -5.50
C PHE A 79 -11.32 -3.12 -5.21
N ARG A 80 -10.78 -1.96 -4.83
CA ARG A 80 -11.57 -0.75 -4.54
C ARG A 80 -11.90 0.07 -5.79
N GLY A 81 -11.30 -0.23 -6.93
CA GLY A 81 -11.42 0.55 -8.16
C GLY A 81 -10.55 1.81 -8.16
N ASP A 82 -9.52 1.86 -7.32
CA ASP A 82 -8.56 2.96 -7.22
C ASP A 82 -7.37 2.77 -8.19
N CYS A 83 -7.27 1.62 -8.85
CA CYS A 83 -6.25 1.31 -9.85
C CYS A 83 -6.85 0.51 -11.02
N ASP A 84 -6.47 0.88 -12.24
CA ASP A 84 -6.88 0.24 -13.49
C ASP A 84 -5.70 -0.43 -14.20
N LYS A 85 -6.01 -1.48 -14.97
CA LYS A 85 -5.06 -2.14 -15.87
C LYS A 85 -4.41 -1.12 -16.81
N GLY A 86 -3.09 -1.21 -16.96
CA GLY A 86 -2.29 -0.36 -17.82
C GLY A 86 -1.78 0.92 -17.16
N GLN A 87 -2.09 1.18 -15.89
CA GLN A 87 -1.67 2.41 -15.21
C GLN A 87 -0.23 2.38 -14.68
N MET A 88 0.26 1.22 -14.25
CA MET A 88 1.62 1.08 -13.72
C MET A 88 2.31 -0.15 -14.28
N PHE A 89 3.55 0.01 -14.69
CA PHE A 89 4.46 -1.07 -15.03
C PHE A 89 5.71 -0.95 -14.18
N ILE A 90 6.18 -2.08 -13.65
CA ILE A 90 7.40 -2.17 -12.85
C ILE A 90 8.31 -3.21 -13.52
N GLU A 91 9.50 -2.77 -13.93
CA GLU A 91 10.54 -3.61 -14.49
C GLU A 91 11.80 -3.50 -13.62
N ILE A 92 12.36 -4.63 -13.18
CA ILE A 92 13.62 -4.65 -12.45
C ILE A 92 14.75 -4.64 -13.48
N LEU A 93 15.50 -3.53 -13.55
CA LEU A 93 16.63 -3.36 -14.45
C LEU A 93 17.92 -3.96 -13.88
N LYS A 94 18.06 -3.93 -12.55
CA LYS A 94 19.20 -4.51 -11.83
C LYS A 94 18.72 -5.04 -10.49
N GLU A 95 18.87 -6.34 -10.30
CA GLU A 95 18.64 -7.02 -9.03
C GLU A 95 19.70 -6.65 -7.99
N SER A 96 19.38 -6.86 -6.71
CA SER A 96 20.33 -6.76 -5.60
C SER A 96 20.27 -8.00 -4.71
N GLU A 97 21.44 -8.45 -4.26
CA GLU A 97 21.56 -9.55 -3.30
C GLU A 97 21.49 -9.06 -1.83
N ILE A 98 21.40 -7.74 -1.62
CA ILE A 98 21.26 -7.17 -0.29
C ILE A 98 19.86 -7.48 0.24
N ASN A 99 19.79 -8.10 1.41
CA ASN A 99 18.53 -8.49 2.05
C ASN A 99 18.02 -7.39 2.99
N GLN A 100 17.78 -6.22 2.42
CA GLN A 100 17.22 -5.04 3.08
C GLN A 100 16.23 -4.40 2.11
N PHE A 101 14.96 -4.36 2.50
CA PHE A 101 13.84 -3.98 1.63
C PHE A 101 13.24 -2.65 2.09
N ALA A 102 12.93 -1.78 1.13
CA ALA A 102 12.17 -0.57 1.41
C ALA A 102 10.76 -0.92 1.87
N ASP A 103 10.37 -0.42 3.03
CA ASP A 103 9.06 -0.61 3.61
C ASP A 103 8.36 0.72 3.89
N SER A 104 7.07 0.66 4.17
CA SER A 104 6.30 1.81 4.60
C SER A 104 6.93 2.47 5.82
N ASP A 105 6.88 3.79 5.84
CA ASP A 105 7.48 4.70 6.82
C ASP A 105 9.01 4.81 6.82
N ASP A 106 9.74 4.04 6.01
CA ASP A 106 11.20 4.18 5.91
C ASP A 106 11.59 5.51 5.25
N LEU A 107 12.76 6.04 5.60
CA LEU A 107 13.34 7.22 4.98
C LEU A 107 14.24 6.76 3.83
N VAL A 108 13.64 6.55 2.67
CA VAL A 108 14.40 6.02 1.53
C VAL A 108 15.26 7.10 0.88
N SER A 109 16.48 6.73 0.49
CA SER A 109 17.37 7.57 -0.31
C SER A 109 17.54 6.96 -1.70
N VAL A 110 17.24 7.72 -2.76
CA VAL A 110 17.24 7.22 -4.13
C VAL A 110 18.00 8.10 -5.10
N HIS A 111 18.61 7.47 -6.10
CA HIS A 111 18.93 8.12 -7.36
C HIS A 111 17.84 7.85 -8.39
N TYR A 112 17.55 8.83 -9.24
CA TYR A 112 16.57 8.66 -10.30
C TYR A 112 16.85 9.51 -11.54
N VAL A 113 16.25 9.07 -12.65
CA VAL A 113 16.10 9.81 -13.90
C VAL A 113 14.63 9.72 -14.32
N GLY A 114 14.00 10.88 -14.53
CA GLY A 114 12.61 11.00 -14.99
C GLY A 114 12.55 11.48 -16.43
N THR A 115 11.84 10.73 -17.28
CA THR A 115 11.68 11.01 -18.71
C THR A 115 10.22 10.91 -19.16
N LEU A 116 9.88 11.63 -20.24
CA LEU A 116 8.66 11.41 -21.01
C LEU A 116 8.81 10.17 -21.91
N LEU A 117 7.69 9.68 -22.47
CA LEU A 117 7.69 8.53 -23.40
C LEU A 117 8.59 8.71 -24.63
N ASP A 118 8.84 9.96 -25.05
CA ASP A 118 9.73 10.27 -26.18
C ASP A 118 11.22 10.30 -25.80
N GLY A 119 11.55 10.05 -24.52
CA GLY A 119 12.90 10.07 -23.97
C GLY A 119 13.36 11.45 -23.48
N THR A 120 12.52 12.49 -23.57
CA THR A 120 12.85 13.81 -23.02
C THR A 120 12.99 13.72 -21.50
N GLU A 121 14.20 13.92 -21.01
CA GLU A 121 14.46 14.01 -19.57
C GLU A 121 13.92 15.33 -19.02
N PHE A 122 13.07 15.25 -18.00
CA PHE A 122 12.54 16.43 -17.31
C PHE A 122 13.19 16.64 -15.94
N ASP A 123 13.74 15.59 -15.33
CA ASP A 123 14.38 15.68 -14.01
C ASP A 123 15.36 14.53 -13.74
N SER A 124 16.43 14.79 -12.99
CA SER A 124 17.42 13.76 -12.60
C SER A 124 18.19 14.15 -11.34
N SER A 125 18.14 13.30 -10.30
CA SER A 125 18.97 13.47 -9.12
C SER A 125 20.43 13.08 -9.38
N VAL A 126 20.68 12.18 -10.33
CA VAL A 126 22.03 11.79 -10.76
C VAL A 126 22.77 12.99 -11.34
N LYS A 127 22.13 13.78 -12.23
CA LYS A 127 22.75 15.00 -12.78
C LYS A 127 23.00 16.08 -11.74
N ARG A 128 22.16 16.16 -10.71
CA ARG A 128 22.38 17.06 -9.57
C ARG A 128 23.51 16.58 -8.65
N GLY A 129 23.85 15.29 -8.68
CA GLY A 129 24.86 14.67 -7.81
C GLY A 129 24.44 14.56 -6.35
N VAL A 130 23.14 14.70 -6.05
CA VAL A 130 22.59 14.63 -4.69
C VAL A 130 21.38 13.69 -4.73
N PRO A 131 21.37 12.60 -3.93
CA PRO A 131 20.21 11.73 -3.78
C PRO A 131 18.95 12.48 -3.36
N PHE A 132 17.79 11.91 -3.69
CA PHE A 132 16.51 12.40 -3.22
C PHE A 132 16.02 11.51 -2.08
N GLU A 133 15.66 12.13 -0.97
CA GLU A 133 15.18 11.44 0.23
C GLU A 133 13.70 11.76 0.46
N PHE A 134 12.92 10.75 0.78
CA PHE A 134 11.52 10.91 1.14
C PHE A 134 11.05 9.78 2.05
N LYS A 135 9.98 10.01 2.78
CA LYS A 135 9.35 8.99 3.62
C LYS A 135 8.38 8.14 2.78
N LEU A 136 8.69 6.86 2.64
CA LEU A 136 7.93 5.95 1.77
C LEU A 136 6.52 5.68 2.31
N GLY A 137 5.51 5.78 1.43
CA GLY A 137 4.10 5.53 1.78
C GLY A 137 3.44 6.67 2.54
N ALA A 138 4.13 7.80 2.72
CA ALA A 138 3.62 8.96 3.44
C ALA A 138 2.93 10.00 2.53
N GLY A 139 2.76 9.72 1.22
CA GLY A 139 2.18 10.65 0.26
C GLY A 139 3.04 11.89 0.00
N GLN A 140 4.36 11.79 0.19
CA GLN A 140 5.31 12.88 -0.07
C GLN A 140 5.74 12.97 -1.55
N VAL A 141 5.50 11.91 -2.30
CA VAL A 141 5.81 11.76 -3.73
C VAL A 141 4.53 11.38 -4.49
N ILE A 142 4.63 11.30 -5.82
CA ILE A 142 3.50 10.83 -6.64
C ILE A 142 3.10 9.39 -6.27
N PRO A 143 1.82 9.01 -6.40
CA PRO A 143 1.33 7.69 -5.96
C PRO A 143 2.11 6.52 -6.54
N GLY A 144 2.51 6.60 -7.81
CA GLY A 144 3.26 5.54 -8.47
C GLY A 144 4.67 5.33 -7.89
N TRP A 145 5.27 6.34 -7.25
CA TRP A 145 6.52 6.16 -6.51
C TRP A 145 6.30 5.48 -5.16
N ASP A 146 5.30 5.92 -4.40
CA ASP A 146 4.95 5.28 -3.12
C ASP A 146 4.62 3.80 -3.32
N GLN A 147 3.98 3.46 -4.44
CA GLN A 147 3.71 2.06 -4.80
C GLN A 147 4.96 1.35 -5.34
N GLY A 148 5.59 1.90 -6.38
CA GLY A 148 6.65 1.22 -7.13
C GLY A 148 7.97 1.02 -6.38
N VAL A 149 8.27 1.87 -5.39
CA VAL A 149 9.49 1.77 -4.57
C VAL A 149 9.33 0.75 -3.44
N LEU A 150 8.11 0.44 -3.01
CA LEU A 150 7.86 -0.54 -1.97
C LEU A 150 8.45 -1.93 -2.33
N GLY A 151 9.16 -2.52 -1.39
CA GLY A 151 9.84 -3.80 -1.56
C GLY A 151 11.05 -3.76 -2.50
N MET A 152 11.55 -2.59 -2.90
CA MET A 152 12.87 -2.47 -3.53
C MET A 152 13.95 -2.93 -2.56
N ARG A 153 14.96 -3.65 -3.05
CA ARG A 153 16.17 -3.95 -2.29
C ARG A 153 17.17 -2.81 -2.41
N VAL A 154 17.90 -2.52 -1.33
CA VAL A 154 19.03 -1.57 -1.41
C VAL A 154 20.00 -2.03 -2.51
N GLY A 155 20.35 -1.14 -3.43
CA GLY A 155 21.19 -1.38 -4.62
C GLY A 155 20.46 -1.86 -5.88
N GLU A 156 19.14 -2.11 -5.79
CA GLU A 156 18.27 -2.47 -6.91
C GLU A 156 17.98 -1.24 -7.80
N ILE A 157 17.83 -1.46 -9.10
CA ILE A 157 17.33 -0.45 -10.04
C ILE A 157 16.02 -0.93 -10.64
N ARG A 158 14.96 -0.12 -10.51
CA ARG A 158 13.65 -0.33 -11.14
C ARG A 158 13.39 0.73 -12.20
N LYS A 159 12.64 0.32 -13.23
CA LYS A 159 11.96 1.21 -14.14
C LYS A 159 10.47 1.19 -13.85
N LEU A 160 9.92 2.36 -13.56
CA LEU A 160 8.49 2.59 -13.39
C LEU A 160 7.97 3.31 -14.62
N THR A 161 6.90 2.79 -15.24
CA THR A 161 6.12 3.52 -16.25
C THR A 161 4.76 3.81 -15.66
N LEU A 162 4.45 5.08 -15.48
CA LEU A 162 3.30 5.56 -14.70
C LEU A 162 2.37 6.38 -15.58
N ALA A 163 1.11 5.93 -15.67
CA ALA A 163 0.04 6.71 -16.26
C ALA A 163 -0.22 7.99 -15.44
N PRO A 164 -0.89 8.99 -16.02
CA PRO A 164 -1.09 10.29 -15.37
C PRO A 164 -1.71 10.21 -13.98
N GLU A 165 -2.64 9.28 -13.75
CA GLU A 165 -3.35 9.08 -12.49
C GLU A 165 -2.41 8.70 -11.34
N LEU A 166 -1.30 8.04 -11.64
CA LEU A 166 -0.25 7.68 -10.69
C LEU A 166 0.94 8.65 -10.70
N ALA A 167 0.81 9.75 -11.47
CA ALA A 167 1.79 10.80 -11.62
C ALA A 167 1.18 12.18 -11.29
N TYR A 168 1.19 13.12 -12.24
CA TYR A 168 0.69 14.49 -12.04
C TYR A 168 -0.70 14.75 -12.62
N GLY A 169 -1.36 13.74 -13.18
CA GLY A 169 -2.72 13.86 -13.73
C GLY A 169 -2.86 15.04 -14.68
N ASN A 170 -3.92 15.82 -14.49
CA ASN A 170 -4.22 17.01 -15.28
C ASN A 170 -3.57 18.30 -14.74
N TYR A 171 -2.66 18.21 -13.77
CA TYR A 171 -1.97 19.35 -13.19
C TYR A 171 -0.72 19.71 -13.99
N GLU A 172 -0.55 20.99 -14.29
CA GLU A 172 0.69 21.52 -14.87
C GLU A 172 1.69 21.81 -13.75
N VAL A 173 2.67 20.92 -13.58
CA VAL A 173 3.71 21.05 -12.54
C VAL A 173 5.01 21.67 -13.05
N SER A 174 5.22 21.66 -14.36
CA SER A 174 6.42 22.15 -15.03
C SER A 174 6.12 22.36 -16.52
N PRO A 175 6.72 23.37 -17.18
CA PRO A 175 6.60 23.52 -18.63
C PRO A 175 7.20 22.35 -19.43
N LEU A 176 8.03 21.50 -18.80
CA LEU A 176 8.60 20.30 -19.41
C LEU A 176 7.69 19.08 -19.34
N ILE A 177 6.65 19.11 -18.50
CA ILE A 177 5.74 17.98 -18.28
C ILE A 177 4.33 18.43 -18.67
N PRO A 178 3.86 18.11 -19.89
CA PRO A 178 2.48 18.36 -20.29
C PRO A 178 1.49 17.69 -19.34
N THR A 179 0.31 18.29 -19.15
CA THR A 179 -0.79 17.64 -18.43
C THR A 179 -1.14 16.31 -19.08
N ASN A 180 -1.55 15.32 -18.27
CA ASN A 180 -1.88 13.96 -18.69
C ASN A 180 -0.71 13.21 -19.34
N SER A 181 0.53 13.52 -18.93
CA SER A 181 1.71 12.78 -19.40
C SER A 181 1.90 11.46 -18.66
N THR A 182 2.17 10.40 -19.42
CA THR A 182 2.81 9.19 -18.90
C THR A 182 4.27 9.50 -18.63
N LEU A 183 4.74 9.14 -17.43
CA LEU A 183 6.11 9.35 -16.99
C LEU A 183 6.85 8.03 -16.86
N ILE A 184 8.14 8.05 -17.19
CA ILE A 184 9.04 6.94 -16.98
C ILE A 184 10.08 7.38 -15.95
N PHE A 185 10.33 6.53 -14.95
CA PHE A 185 11.37 6.73 -13.96
C PHE A 185 12.27 5.52 -13.90
N GLU A 186 13.59 5.72 -14.02
CA GLU A 186 14.59 4.76 -13.56
C GLU A 186 15.03 5.18 -12.17
N ILE A 187 14.89 4.29 -11.18
CA ILE A 187 15.11 4.57 -9.77
C ILE A 187 16.08 3.54 -9.22
N GLU A 188 17.18 3.99 -8.63
CA GLU A 188 18.11 3.19 -7.83
C GLU A 188 17.86 3.46 -6.34
N LEU A 189 17.58 2.42 -5.56
CA LEU A 189 17.49 2.53 -4.11
C LEU A 189 18.90 2.48 -3.51
N LEU A 190 19.30 3.51 -2.78
CA LEU A 190 20.64 3.66 -2.23
C LEU A 190 20.71 3.28 -0.75
N ASP A 191 19.71 3.67 0.04
CA ASP A 191 19.66 3.46 1.49
C ASP A 191 18.23 3.62 2.07
N LEU A 192 18.04 3.28 3.35
CA LEU A 192 16.78 3.36 4.14
C LEU A 192 16.89 4.17 5.45
#